data_AF-A0A7C3FSJ6-F1
#
_entry.id   AF-A0A7C3FSJ6-F1
#
_cell.length_a   1.000
_cell.length_b   1.000
_cell.length_c   1.000
_cell.angle_alpha   90.00
_cell.angle_beta   90.00
_cell.angle_gamma   90.00
#
_symmetry.space_group_name_H-M   'P 1'
#
loop_
_entity.id
_entity.type
_entity.pdbx_description
1 polymer ?
#
loop_
_entity_poly.entity_id
_entity_poly.type
_entity_poly.pdbx_seq_one_letter_code
_entity_poly.pdbx_strand_id
1 'polypeptide(L)'
;MNSDQYWDSFSVLPVDAEYLTNFLLEEEEPQDLETLVWALIQHRNQQLVELAEESLSQGRIYRPKESYQVGEKIIFPHLGNLLGEVVDVREGQNPEYGSFSVIKVRTDASEREFAADLPVEHPLDEVTYLPTDDADPEEILANYGPRIATALDEQLRHDTNFTMVGDAWFVRELIMNIPPLQLNIVEAMLDMAAGGPLSTQEFMAEMEFPPEIPAALQAFSLEYAMLRDRRFDEVGPAGQALWYLRAMEPQGVLEIPRLLRYVPTSYNRTLVDVAALNAALQIQDEWAEYPSESEMERGEEPITVALLYPHWRSGTLPLTPDLAQLFPTARLTDHIRFTFVDGETGDKFPGWVVRSGRYVYGLKGWYTDSHLIPGAYVDLQHGEELGTIVVHARLLRSKRGEWLRAITVGEDTFSLEVTRYPVFCEFSEMVALGISDPEAVDVLRERLQHRSLESLIDQIFRELVVLSMQRAVHVTTLYSVLNLLRRVPPAPVQAILIAGQQYVSLRNNYWSYQEMED
;
A
#
# COMPACT_ATOMS: atom_id res chain seq x y z
N MET A 1 -29.35 21.03 15.29
CA MET A 1 -27.94 20.87 14.88
C MET A 1 -27.79 21.61 13.57
N ASN A 2 -26.70 22.35 13.37
CA ASN A 2 -26.41 22.92 12.06
C ASN A 2 -26.05 21.79 11.07
N SER A 3 -26.36 21.93 9.78
CA SER A 3 -26.10 20.89 8.75
C SER A 3 -24.62 20.47 8.75
N ASP A 4 -23.71 21.44 8.83
CA ASP A 4 -22.26 21.20 8.86
C ASP A 4 -21.82 20.35 10.07
N GLN A 5 -22.43 20.57 11.25
CA GLN A 5 -22.11 19.80 12.45
C GLN A 5 -22.55 18.33 12.35
N TYR A 6 -23.61 18.05 11.58
CA TYR A 6 -24.05 16.69 11.32
C TYR A 6 -23.02 15.95 10.46
N TRP A 7 -22.61 16.55 9.35
CA TRP A 7 -21.61 15.95 8.45
C TRP A 7 -20.22 15.86 9.08
N ASP A 8 -19.86 16.82 9.96
CA ASP A 8 -18.67 16.79 10.83
C ASP A 8 -18.72 15.71 11.91
N SER A 9 -19.87 15.09 12.20
CA SER A 9 -20.00 13.96 13.13
C SER A 9 -20.65 12.74 12.50
N PHE A 10 -20.66 12.68 11.16
CA PHE A 10 -21.18 11.59 10.37
C PHE A 10 -20.71 10.22 10.86
N SER A 11 -21.68 9.32 10.99
CA SER A 11 -21.46 7.90 11.25
C SER A 11 -22.47 7.11 10.43
N VAL A 12 -22.04 5.97 9.90
CA VAL A 12 -22.91 5.07 9.16
C VAL A 12 -23.82 4.36 10.15
N LEU A 13 -25.13 4.44 9.92
CA LEU A 13 -26.14 3.77 10.74
C LEU A 13 -26.58 2.46 10.09
N PRO A 14 -27.18 1.50 10.84
CA PRO A 14 -27.66 0.24 10.27
C PRO A 14 -28.65 0.41 9.10
N VAL A 15 -29.49 1.45 9.13
CA VAL A 15 -30.43 1.76 8.05
C VAL A 15 -29.73 2.13 6.73
N ASP A 16 -28.49 2.62 6.80
CA ASP A 16 -27.69 2.93 5.61
C ASP A 16 -27.26 1.66 4.91
N ALA A 17 -26.91 0.61 5.67
CA ALA A 17 -26.57 -0.69 5.10
C ALA A 17 -27.78 -1.34 4.41
N GLU A 18 -28.98 -1.21 5.00
CA GLU A 18 -30.23 -1.66 4.36
C GLU A 18 -30.51 -0.89 3.07
N TYR A 19 -30.34 0.44 3.09
CA TYR A 19 -30.46 1.27 1.89
C TYR A 19 -29.49 0.85 0.79
N LEU A 20 -28.20 0.70 1.11
CA LEU A 20 -27.17 0.32 0.14
C LEU A 20 -27.39 -1.11 -0.40
N THR A 21 -27.96 -2.01 0.42
CA THR A 21 -28.37 -3.35 -0.04
C THR A 21 -29.45 -3.25 -1.10
N ASN A 22 -30.48 -2.44 -0.87
CA ASN A 22 -31.55 -2.22 -1.83
C ASN A 22 -31.05 -1.51 -3.09
N PHE A 23 -30.19 -0.51 -2.94
CA PHE A 23 -29.56 0.20 -4.06
C PHE A 23 -28.80 -0.76 -4.98
N LEU A 24 -27.95 -1.62 -4.42
CA LEU A 24 -27.21 -2.63 -5.21
C LEU A 24 -28.11 -3.72 -5.82
N LEU A 25 -29.22 -4.04 -5.15
CA LEU A 25 -30.22 -4.97 -5.69
C LEU A 25 -30.96 -4.34 -6.89
N GLU A 26 -31.30 -3.05 -6.82
CA GLU A 26 -32.02 -2.33 -7.88
C GLU A 26 -31.15 -2.06 -9.10
N GLU A 27 -29.89 -1.67 -8.88
CA GLU A 27 -28.92 -1.46 -9.97
C GLU A 27 -28.47 -2.78 -10.61
N GLU A 28 -28.62 -3.92 -9.91
CA GLU A 28 -28.17 -5.25 -10.32
C GLU A 28 -26.67 -5.33 -10.69
N GLU A 29 -25.87 -4.35 -10.27
CA GLU A 29 -24.46 -4.21 -10.63
C GLU A 29 -23.59 -3.88 -9.40
N PRO A 30 -22.37 -4.48 -9.31
CA PRO A 30 -21.36 -4.07 -8.34
C PRO A 30 -20.92 -2.62 -8.53
N GLN A 31 -20.72 -1.89 -7.43
CA GLN A 31 -20.41 -0.45 -7.45
C GLN A 31 -19.11 -0.15 -6.72
N ASP A 32 -18.37 0.85 -7.18
CA ASP A 32 -17.20 1.34 -6.46
C ASP A 32 -17.59 2.13 -5.20
N LEU A 33 -16.60 2.32 -4.31
CA LEU A 33 -16.83 3.03 -3.05
C LEU A 33 -17.29 4.49 -3.27
N GLU A 34 -16.77 5.16 -4.31
CA GLU A 34 -17.13 6.56 -4.60
C GLU A 34 -18.62 6.67 -4.96
N THR A 35 -19.13 5.76 -5.77
CA THR A 35 -20.54 5.67 -6.15
C THR A 35 -21.43 5.36 -4.95
N LEU A 36 -21.01 4.45 -4.07
CA LEU A 36 -21.76 4.14 -2.84
C LEU A 36 -21.78 5.32 -1.86
N VAL A 37 -20.67 6.05 -1.73
CA VAL A 37 -20.60 7.28 -0.93
C VAL A 37 -21.56 8.31 -1.48
N TRP A 38 -21.56 8.51 -2.80
CA TRP A 38 -22.48 9.44 -3.45
C TRP A 38 -23.94 9.08 -3.21
N ALA A 39 -24.32 7.82 -3.45
CA ALA A 39 -25.68 7.32 -3.21
C ALA A 39 -26.11 7.50 -1.75
N LEU A 40 -25.20 7.28 -0.80
CA LEU A 40 -25.45 7.47 0.63
C LEU A 40 -25.65 8.94 1.01
N ILE A 41 -24.82 9.84 0.47
CA ILE A 41 -24.94 11.29 0.70
C ILE A 41 -26.28 11.79 0.18
N GLN A 42 -26.67 11.40 -1.05
CA GLN A 42 -27.96 11.77 -1.62
C GLN A 42 -29.11 11.30 -0.76
N HIS A 43 -29.10 10.03 -0.35
CA HIS A 43 -30.14 9.45 0.50
C HIS A 43 -30.27 10.17 1.83
N ARG A 44 -29.14 10.43 2.50
CA ARG A 44 -29.11 11.13 3.79
C ARG A 44 -29.57 12.57 3.68
N ASN A 45 -29.14 13.29 2.64
CA ASN A 45 -29.57 14.66 2.41
C ASN A 45 -31.08 14.72 2.16
N GLN A 46 -31.61 13.82 1.32
CA GLN A 46 -33.04 13.73 1.07
C GLN A 46 -33.83 13.45 2.36
N GLN A 47 -33.40 12.50 3.19
CA GLN A 47 -34.03 12.25 4.49
C GLN A 47 -34.03 13.48 5.40
N LEU A 48 -32.93 14.25 5.42
CA LEU A 48 -32.84 15.48 6.21
C LEU A 48 -33.80 16.57 5.70
N VAL A 49 -33.92 16.70 4.38
CA VAL A 49 -34.88 17.62 3.74
C VAL A 49 -36.32 17.21 4.05
N GLU A 50 -36.67 15.95 3.87
CA GLU A 50 -38.01 15.42 4.16
C GLU A 50 -38.38 15.60 5.64
N LEU A 51 -37.45 15.31 6.56
CA LEU A 51 -37.66 15.56 8.00
C LEU A 51 -37.88 17.04 8.32
N ALA A 52 -37.20 17.94 7.60
CA ALA A 52 -37.36 19.37 7.77
C ALA A 52 -38.71 19.86 7.21
N GLU A 53 -39.13 19.37 6.03
CA GLU A 53 -40.43 19.66 5.42
C GLU A 53 -41.59 19.13 6.27
N GLU A 54 -41.50 17.89 6.77
CA GLU A 54 -42.48 17.32 7.69
C GLU A 54 -42.57 18.15 8.97
N SER A 55 -41.44 18.56 9.54
CA SER A 55 -41.42 19.44 10.70
C SER A 55 -42.12 20.76 10.40
N LEU A 56 -41.85 21.40 9.26
CA LEU A 56 -42.54 22.63 8.84
C LEU A 56 -44.05 22.45 8.63
N SER A 57 -44.47 21.29 8.13
CA SER A 57 -45.89 21.00 7.88
C SER A 57 -46.72 20.94 9.17
N GLN A 58 -46.08 20.67 10.31
CA GLN A 58 -46.78 20.55 11.60
C GLN A 58 -47.01 21.89 12.32
N GLY A 59 -46.29 22.96 11.97
CA GLY A 59 -46.43 24.28 12.57
C GLY A 59 -45.34 25.27 12.17
N ARG A 60 -45.59 26.56 12.38
CA ARG A 60 -44.63 27.63 12.06
C ARG A 60 -43.47 27.62 13.05
N ILE A 61 -42.23 27.81 12.60
CA ILE A 61 -41.09 27.87 13.52
C ILE A 61 -41.17 29.13 14.39
N TYR A 62 -40.92 28.97 15.69
CA TYR A 62 -40.84 30.07 16.65
C TYR A 62 -39.59 30.94 16.42
N ARG A 63 -39.81 32.26 16.33
CA ARG A 63 -38.84 33.32 16.17
C ARG A 63 -39.26 34.52 17.04
N PRO A 64 -38.46 34.92 18.04
CA PRO A 64 -38.79 36.01 18.97
C PRO A 64 -39.15 37.35 18.32
N LYS A 65 -38.62 37.65 17.13
CA LYS A 65 -38.92 38.88 16.38
C LYS A 65 -40.29 38.87 15.71
N GLU A 66 -40.90 37.70 15.53
CA GLU A 66 -42.17 37.56 14.82
C GLU A 66 -43.38 37.74 15.76
N SER A 67 -44.54 38.05 15.17
CA SER A 67 -45.84 38.09 15.85
C SER A 67 -46.60 36.77 15.63
N TYR A 68 -47.38 36.41 16.64
CA TYR A 68 -48.18 35.18 16.67
C TYR A 68 -49.59 35.45 17.17
N GLN A 69 -50.56 34.66 16.68
CA GLN A 69 -51.97 34.78 17.05
C GLN A 69 -52.45 33.60 17.89
N VAL A 70 -53.45 33.84 18.74
CA VAL A 70 -54.12 32.77 19.50
C VAL A 70 -54.74 31.76 18.54
N GLY A 71 -54.41 30.47 18.72
CA GLY A 71 -54.78 29.35 17.85
C GLY A 71 -53.70 28.94 16.83
N GLU A 72 -52.58 29.66 16.75
CA GLU A 72 -51.48 29.32 15.83
C GLU A 72 -50.63 28.17 16.40
N LYS A 73 -50.28 27.19 15.55
CA LYS A 73 -49.36 26.10 15.89
C LYS A 73 -47.93 26.53 15.61
N ILE A 74 -47.09 26.43 16.63
CA ILE A 74 -45.69 26.85 16.60
C ILE A 74 -44.79 25.70 17.03
N ILE A 75 -43.64 25.57 16.38
CA ILE A 75 -42.61 24.59 16.69
C ILE A 75 -41.38 25.29 17.28
N PHE A 76 -40.78 24.67 18.29
CA PHE A 76 -39.58 25.13 18.98
C PHE A 76 -38.42 24.15 18.74
N PRO A 77 -37.62 24.31 17.66
CA PRO A 77 -36.57 23.36 17.32
C PRO A 77 -35.49 23.23 18.42
N HIS A 78 -35.13 24.34 19.08
CA HIS A 78 -34.18 24.36 20.19
C HIS A 78 -34.64 23.61 21.45
N LEU A 79 -35.94 23.29 21.54
CA LEU A 79 -36.52 22.54 22.64
C LEU A 79 -36.86 21.10 22.23
N GLY A 80 -36.11 20.53 21.28
CA GLY A 80 -36.30 19.17 20.80
C GLY A 80 -37.54 19.03 19.91
N ASN A 81 -37.74 19.97 18.99
CA ASN A 81 -38.93 20.04 18.11
C ASN A 81 -40.27 20.04 18.86
N LEU A 82 -40.30 20.72 20.01
CA LEU A 82 -41.51 20.85 20.83
C LEU A 82 -42.59 21.59 20.04
N LEU A 83 -43.74 20.93 19.83
CA LEU A 83 -44.91 21.51 19.17
C LEU A 83 -45.87 22.08 20.22
N GLY A 84 -46.42 23.26 19.93
CA GLY A 84 -47.38 23.89 20.81
C GLY A 84 -48.34 24.83 20.10
N GLU A 85 -49.46 25.12 20.74
CA GLU A 85 -50.49 26.03 20.25
C GLU A 85 -50.51 27.30 21.11
N VAL A 86 -50.54 28.47 20.48
CA VAL A 86 -50.65 29.76 21.19
C VAL A 86 -52.04 29.88 21.81
N VAL A 87 -52.11 29.98 23.14
CA VAL A 87 -53.38 30.06 23.89
C VAL A 87 -53.66 31.46 24.44
N ASP A 88 -52.64 32.31 24.56
CA ASP A 88 -52.78 33.69 25.04
C ASP A 88 -51.64 34.57 24.52
N VAL A 89 -51.90 35.87 24.32
CA VAL A 89 -50.91 36.87 23.93
C VAL A 89 -51.13 38.12 24.76
N ARG A 90 -50.11 38.56 25.49
CA ARG A 90 -50.16 39.75 26.34
C ARG A 90 -48.99 40.69 26.08
N GLU A 91 -49.15 41.97 26.39
CA GLU A 91 -48.04 42.92 26.31
C GLU A 91 -47.02 42.67 27.43
N GLY A 92 -45.75 42.57 27.04
CA GLY A 92 -44.58 42.55 27.90
C GLY A 92 -43.88 43.91 27.88
N GLN A 93 -43.42 44.35 29.05
CA GLN A 93 -42.66 45.59 29.17
C GLN A 93 -41.39 45.33 29.96
N ASN A 94 -40.24 45.61 29.35
CA ASN A 94 -38.95 45.51 30.01
C ASN A 94 -38.21 46.87 29.91
N PRO A 95 -37.68 47.41 31.02
CA PRO A 95 -36.91 48.65 31.03
C PRO A 95 -35.71 48.68 30.06
N GLU A 96 -35.11 47.52 29.76
CA GLU A 96 -33.93 47.41 28.88
C GLU A 96 -34.30 47.12 27.41
N TYR A 97 -35.40 46.41 27.16
CA TYR A 97 -35.74 45.90 25.81
C TYR A 97 -36.97 46.57 25.17
N GLY A 98 -37.62 47.49 25.87
CA GLY A 98 -38.80 48.20 25.35
C GLY A 98 -40.10 47.37 25.44
N SER A 99 -41.04 47.68 24.55
CA SER A 99 -42.32 46.96 24.41
C SER A 99 -42.14 45.72 23.52
N PHE A 100 -42.61 44.57 23.98
CA PHE A 100 -42.67 43.32 23.22
C PHE A 100 -43.92 42.55 23.62
N SER A 101 -44.24 41.46 22.94
CA SER A 101 -45.38 40.59 23.27
C SER A 101 -44.89 39.36 24.04
N VAL A 102 -45.71 38.79 24.92
CA VAL A 102 -45.48 37.49 25.56
C VAL A 102 -46.59 36.55 25.12
N ILE A 103 -46.22 35.50 24.40
CA ILE A 103 -47.13 34.44 23.98
C ILE A 103 -47.12 33.33 25.03
N LYS A 104 -48.29 32.83 25.40
CA LYS A 104 -48.42 31.60 26.17
C LYS A 104 -48.72 30.47 25.20
N VAL A 105 -47.90 29.43 25.23
CA VAL A 105 -47.99 28.27 24.34
C VAL A 105 -48.31 27.03 25.15
N ARG A 106 -49.37 26.33 24.77
CA ARG A 106 -49.74 25.03 25.32
C ARG A 106 -49.05 23.92 24.54
N THR A 107 -48.32 23.08 25.25
CA THR A 107 -47.68 21.87 24.73
C THR A 107 -48.27 20.64 25.43
N ASP A 108 -47.97 19.44 24.95
CA ASP A 108 -48.48 18.19 25.52
C ASP A 108 -48.12 17.99 27.01
N ALA A 109 -47.01 18.59 27.46
CA ALA A 109 -46.49 18.43 28.82
C ALA A 109 -46.80 19.61 29.76
N SER A 110 -46.92 20.83 29.22
CA SER A 110 -47.04 22.06 30.04
C SER A 110 -47.45 23.29 29.22
N GLU A 111 -47.97 24.32 29.89
CA GLU A 111 -48.06 25.67 29.32
C GLU A 111 -46.77 26.45 29.64
N ARG A 112 -46.18 27.09 28.63
CA ARG A 112 -44.95 27.88 28.74
C ARG A 112 -45.13 29.25 28.11
N GLU A 113 -44.39 30.24 28.59
CA GLU A 113 -44.43 31.61 28.07
C GLU A 113 -43.15 31.91 27.29
N PHE A 114 -43.31 32.57 26.14
CA PHE A 114 -42.23 32.93 25.22
C PHE A 114 -42.39 34.38 24.76
N ALA A 115 -41.29 35.05 24.42
CA ALA A 115 -41.33 36.42 23.90
C ALA A 115 -41.73 36.45 22.42
N ALA A 116 -42.37 37.50 21.96
CA ALA A 116 -42.74 37.74 20.56
C ALA A 116 -42.63 39.25 20.30
N ASP A 117 -42.58 39.67 19.04
CA ASP A 117 -42.38 41.09 18.68
C ASP A 117 -41.15 41.74 19.36
N LEU A 118 -40.08 40.96 19.59
CA LEU A 118 -38.89 41.47 20.28
C LEU A 118 -38.12 42.43 19.35
N PRO A 119 -37.86 43.69 19.76
CA PRO A 119 -37.23 44.69 18.88
C PRO A 119 -35.70 44.55 18.78
N VAL A 120 -35.09 43.77 19.67
CA VAL A 120 -33.64 43.51 19.71
C VAL A 120 -33.32 42.22 18.97
N GLU A 121 -32.20 42.20 18.25
CA GLU A 121 -31.70 40.99 17.59
C GLU A 121 -31.55 39.84 18.58
N HIS A 122 -32.17 38.70 18.26
CA HIS A 122 -32.08 37.48 19.06
C HIS A 122 -31.43 36.37 18.23
N PRO A 123 -30.51 35.55 18.80
CA PRO A 123 -29.86 34.48 18.05
C PRO A 123 -30.85 33.52 17.37
N LEU A 124 -32.00 33.27 18.01
CA LEU A 124 -33.07 32.42 17.46
C LEU A 124 -33.74 32.95 16.19
N ASP A 125 -33.64 34.25 15.89
CA ASP A 125 -34.15 34.86 14.66
C ASP A 125 -33.20 34.66 13.47
N GLU A 126 -31.91 34.49 13.75
CA GLU A 126 -30.85 34.27 12.75
C GLU A 126 -30.56 32.79 12.52
N VAL A 127 -30.97 31.92 13.45
CA VAL A 127 -30.80 30.47 13.29
C VAL A 127 -31.69 29.97 12.15
N THR A 128 -31.04 29.42 11.13
CA THR A 128 -31.68 28.67 10.06
C THR A 128 -31.90 27.25 10.58
N TYR A 129 -33.16 26.90 10.80
CA TYR A 129 -33.60 25.58 11.30
C TYR A 129 -33.92 24.58 10.21
N LEU A 130 -33.98 25.09 8.99
CA LEU A 130 -34.08 24.29 7.80
C LEU A 130 -32.65 23.95 7.40
N PRO A 131 -32.39 22.77 6.83
CA PRO A 131 -31.33 22.71 5.83
C PRO A 131 -31.66 23.85 4.87
N THR A 132 -30.72 24.77 4.66
CA THR A 132 -30.82 25.66 3.50
C THR A 132 -31.16 24.78 2.30
N ASP A 133 -31.98 25.29 1.37
CA ASP A 133 -32.16 24.72 0.03
C ASP A 133 -30.82 24.47 -0.74
N ASP A 134 -29.66 24.68 -0.10
CA ASP A 134 -28.32 24.76 -0.67
C ASP A 134 -27.29 23.83 0.01
N ALA A 135 -27.67 22.85 0.84
CA ALA A 135 -26.72 21.77 1.12
C ALA A 135 -26.67 20.85 -0.12
N ASP A 136 -26.06 21.36 -1.19
CA ASP A 136 -25.89 20.65 -2.44
C ASP A 136 -25.13 19.34 -2.13
N PRO A 137 -25.67 18.16 -2.48
CA PRO A 137 -24.95 16.90 -2.36
C PRO A 137 -23.53 16.98 -2.93
N GLU A 138 -23.30 17.77 -3.99
CA GLU A 138 -21.97 18.00 -4.56
C GLU A 138 -21.03 18.74 -3.58
N GLU A 139 -21.53 19.76 -2.87
CA GLU A 139 -20.75 20.48 -1.84
C GLU A 139 -20.47 19.58 -0.63
N ILE A 140 -21.42 18.74 -0.24
CA ILE A 140 -21.22 17.76 0.85
C ILE A 140 -20.15 16.75 0.45
N LEU A 141 -20.20 16.23 -0.77
CA LEU A 141 -19.19 15.30 -1.28
C LEU A 141 -17.80 15.96 -1.32
N ALA A 142 -17.69 17.20 -1.78
CA ALA A 142 -16.43 17.92 -1.85
C ALA A 142 -15.81 18.16 -0.47
N ASN A 143 -16.63 18.53 0.53
CA ASN A 143 -16.14 18.88 1.87
C ASN A 143 -15.96 17.68 2.79
N TYR A 144 -16.82 16.66 2.68
CA TYR A 144 -16.90 15.55 3.63
C TYR A 144 -16.68 14.16 3.01
N GLY A 145 -16.63 14.05 1.69
CA GLY A 145 -16.53 12.79 0.94
C GLY A 145 -15.41 11.85 1.41
N PRO A 146 -14.14 12.29 1.55
CA PRO A 146 -13.05 11.41 1.99
C PRO A 146 -13.30 10.78 3.36
N ARG A 147 -13.94 11.52 4.26
CA ARG A 147 -14.23 11.04 5.62
C ARG A 147 -15.39 10.06 5.63
N ILE A 148 -16.44 10.35 4.86
CA ILE A 148 -17.59 9.46 4.68
C ILE A 148 -17.12 8.16 4.00
N ALA A 149 -16.27 8.25 2.98
CA ALA A 149 -15.67 7.09 2.31
C ALA A 149 -14.89 6.19 3.29
N THR A 150 -14.08 6.79 4.16
CA THR A 150 -13.35 6.04 5.19
C THR A 150 -14.30 5.33 6.16
N ALA A 151 -15.32 6.05 6.68
CA ALA A 151 -16.30 5.48 7.60
C ALA A 151 -17.15 4.37 6.93
N LEU A 152 -17.48 4.54 5.65
CA LEU A 152 -18.25 3.57 4.87
C LEU A 152 -17.43 2.32 4.53
N ASP A 153 -16.20 2.48 4.05
CA ASP A 153 -15.29 1.36 3.77
C ASP A 153 -15.06 0.51 5.02
N GLU A 154 -14.82 1.15 6.17
CA GLU A 154 -14.70 0.43 7.45
C GLU A 154 -15.96 -0.37 7.76
N GLN A 155 -17.15 0.22 7.63
CA GLN A 155 -18.40 -0.46 7.93
C GLN A 155 -18.72 -1.61 6.96
N LEU A 156 -18.57 -1.40 5.66
CA LEU A 156 -18.80 -2.45 4.65
C LEU A 156 -17.84 -3.63 4.83
N ARG A 157 -16.60 -3.40 5.28
CA ARG A 157 -15.65 -4.48 5.62
C ARG A 157 -16.06 -5.28 6.85
N HIS A 158 -16.73 -4.67 7.82
CA HIS A 158 -17.18 -5.34 9.03
C HIS A 158 -18.52 -6.07 8.83
N ASP A 159 -19.35 -5.61 7.91
CA ASP A 159 -20.63 -6.25 7.58
C ASP A 159 -20.44 -7.49 6.69
N THR A 160 -20.90 -8.64 7.16
CA THR A 160 -20.81 -9.91 6.44
C THR A 160 -21.73 -10.01 5.22
N ASN A 161 -22.72 -9.11 5.10
CA ASN A 161 -23.65 -9.07 3.97
C ASN A 161 -22.98 -8.54 2.71
N PHE A 162 -21.95 -7.72 2.86
CA PHE A 162 -21.20 -7.17 1.74
C PHE A 162 -19.93 -7.99 1.47
N THR A 163 -19.44 -7.85 0.26
CA THR A 163 -18.12 -8.32 -0.12
C THR A 163 -17.54 -7.41 -1.18
N MET A 164 -16.22 -7.35 -1.21
CA MET A 164 -15.46 -6.57 -2.16
C MET A 164 -14.69 -7.51 -3.10
N VAL A 165 -14.61 -7.14 -4.37
CA VAL A 165 -13.72 -7.75 -5.38
C VAL A 165 -13.10 -6.59 -6.17
N GLY A 166 -11.76 -6.53 -6.21
CA GLY A 166 -11.07 -5.35 -6.71
C GLY A 166 -11.48 -4.10 -5.91
N ASP A 167 -12.06 -3.12 -6.61
CA ASP A 167 -12.56 -1.87 -6.03
C ASP A 167 -14.09 -1.80 -5.96
N ALA A 168 -14.78 -2.89 -6.37
CA ALA A 168 -16.23 -2.96 -6.40
C ALA A 168 -16.79 -3.70 -5.18
N TRP A 169 -17.93 -3.23 -4.71
CA TRP A 169 -18.71 -3.78 -3.60
C TRP A 169 -20.03 -4.37 -4.12
N PHE A 170 -20.43 -5.50 -3.54
CA PHE A 170 -21.73 -6.10 -3.84
C PHE A 170 -22.31 -6.88 -2.65
N VAL A 171 -23.62 -7.17 -2.72
CA VAL A 171 -24.34 -7.97 -1.73
C VAL A 171 -24.05 -9.44 -1.94
N ARG A 172 -23.51 -10.10 -0.90
CA ARG A 172 -23.02 -11.49 -0.96
C ARG A 172 -24.09 -12.50 -1.37
N GLU A 173 -25.31 -12.33 -0.90
CA GLU A 173 -26.43 -13.26 -1.19
C GLU A 173 -26.91 -13.17 -2.65
N LEU A 174 -26.61 -12.06 -3.34
CA LEU A 174 -27.02 -11.82 -4.72
C LEU A 174 -25.94 -12.23 -5.74
N ILE A 175 -24.79 -12.72 -5.27
CA ILE A 175 -23.71 -13.18 -6.16
C ILE A 175 -24.16 -14.45 -6.88
N MET A 176 -23.96 -14.45 -8.20
CA MET A 176 -24.24 -15.62 -9.03
C MET A 176 -23.31 -16.77 -8.63
N ASN A 177 -23.89 -17.95 -8.41
CA ASN A 177 -23.09 -19.14 -8.12
C ASN A 177 -22.34 -19.62 -9.38
N ILE A 178 -21.02 -19.68 -9.31
CA ILE A 178 -20.14 -20.20 -10.37
C ILE A 178 -19.91 -21.70 -10.17
N PRO A 179 -20.40 -22.58 -11.07
CA PRO A 179 -20.21 -24.02 -10.93
C PRO A 179 -18.74 -24.44 -11.09
N PRO A 180 -18.31 -25.56 -10.48
CA PRO A 180 -16.95 -26.07 -10.64
C PRO A 180 -16.54 -26.34 -12.11
N LEU A 181 -17.50 -26.69 -12.97
CA LEU A 181 -17.24 -26.89 -14.40
C LEU A 181 -16.71 -25.61 -15.06
N GLN A 182 -17.29 -24.45 -14.72
CA GLN A 182 -16.85 -23.15 -15.24
C GLN A 182 -15.42 -22.83 -14.77
N LEU A 183 -15.10 -23.08 -13.51
CA LEU A 183 -13.73 -22.92 -13.00
C LEU A 183 -12.72 -23.88 -13.67
N ASN A 184 -13.14 -25.07 -14.07
CA ASN A 184 -12.28 -25.99 -14.82
C ASN A 184 -12.00 -25.48 -16.25
N ILE A 185 -12.94 -24.76 -16.86
CA ILE A 185 -12.71 -24.09 -18.15
C ILE A 185 -11.65 -23.01 -17.99
N VAL A 186 -11.76 -22.19 -16.94
CA VAL A 186 -10.75 -21.16 -16.62
C VAL A 186 -9.37 -21.77 -16.42
N GLU A 187 -9.26 -22.86 -15.64
CA GLU A 187 -8.00 -23.59 -15.47
C GLU A 187 -7.45 -24.09 -16.82
N ALA A 188 -8.28 -24.68 -17.67
CA ALA A 188 -7.84 -25.16 -18.98
C ALA A 188 -7.36 -24.01 -19.89
N MET A 189 -8.04 -22.86 -19.86
CA MET A 189 -7.65 -21.68 -20.63
C MET A 189 -6.29 -21.14 -20.17
N LEU A 190 -6.08 -21.04 -18.85
CA LEU A 190 -4.80 -20.62 -18.31
C LEU A 190 -3.68 -21.64 -18.60
N ASP A 191 -3.95 -22.95 -18.51
CA ASP A 191 -2.98 -24.00 -18.85
C ASP A 191 -2.53 -23.89 -20.32
N MET A 192 -3.49 -23.68 -21.23
CA MET A 192 -3.21 -23.42 -22.65
C MET A 192 -2.39 -22.14 -22.87
N ALA A 193 -2.53 -21.15 -21.99
CA ALA A 193 -1.75 -19.91 -21.97
C ALA A 193 -0.44 -20.04 -21.15
N ALA A 194 0.07 -21.25 -20.92
CA ALA A 194 1.28 -21.52 -20.14
C ALA A 194 1.24 -20.94 -18.71
N GLY A 195 0.05 -20.93 -18.12
CA GLY A 195 -0.26 -20.40 -16.80
C GLY A 195 -0.90 -19.01 -16.83
N GLY A 196 -0.84 -18.25 -17.93
CA GLY A 196 -1.42 -16.91 -18.06
C GLY A 196 -0.38 -15.78 -18.27
N PRO A 197 -0.70 -14.52 -17.92
CA PRO A 197 -1.96 -14.08 -17.30
C PRO A 197 -3.08 -13.94 -18.33
N LEU A 198 -4.32 -14.13 -17.90
CA LEU A 198 -5.53 -13.84 -18.68
C LEU A 198 -6.49 -12.96 -17.88
N SER A 199 -7.22 -12.08 -18.55
CA SER A 199 -8.22 -11.21 -17.95
C SER A 199 -9.55 -11.91 -17.75
N THR A 200 -10.37 -11.41 -16.82
CA THR A 200 -11.74 -11.90 -16.61
C THR A 200 -12.58 -11.86 -17.89
N GLN A 201 -12.40 -10.83 -18.72
CA GLN A 201 -13.11 -10.67 -19.99
C GLN A 201 -12.76 -11.75 -21.01
N GLU A 202 -11.50 -12.20 -21.02
CA GLU A 202 -11.08 -13.31 -21.90
C GLU A 202 -11.75 -14.62 -21.50
N PHE A 203 -11.92 -14.90 -20.21
CA PHE A 203 -12.69 -16.06 -19.75
C PHE A 203 -14.16 -15.95 -20.15
N MET A 204 -14.76 -14.78 -19.95
CA MET A 204 -16.17 -14.56 -20.27
C MET A 204 -16.50 -14.74 -21.75
N ALA A 205 -15.54 -14.49 -22.65
CA ALA A 205 -15.73 -14.68 -24.09
C ALA A 205 -15.91 -16.16 -24.50
N GLU A 206 -15.35 -17.10 -23.73
CA GLU A 206 -15.36 -18.53 -24.02
C GLU A 206 -16.38 -19.31 -23.15
N MET A 207 -17.00 -18.64 -22.20
CA MET A 207 -17.91 -19.23 -21.22
C MET A 207 -19.35 -18.79 -21.45
N GLU A 208 -20.29 -19.72 -21.29
CA GLU A 208 -21.72 -19.39 -21.31
C GLU A 208 -22.18 -18.97 -19.92
N PHE A 209 -22.74 -17.76 -19.84
CA PHE A 209 -23.40 -17.22 -18.65
C PHE A 209 -24.88 -16.93 -18.92
N PRO A 210 -25.75 -16.95 -17.90
CA PRO A 210 -27.17 -16.64 -18.06
C PRO A 210 -27.35 -15.21 -18.59
N PRO A 211 -28.03 -15.02 -19.74
CA PRO A 211 -28.18 -13.70 -20.36
C PRO A 211 -29.06 -12.74 -19.54
N GLU A 212 -29.82 -13.25 -18.57
CA GLU A 212 -30.64 -12.46 -17.66
C GLU A 212 -29.82 -11.71 -16.61
N ILE A 213 -28.56 -12.11 -16.40
CA ILE A 213 -27.68 -11.50 -15.38
C ILE A 213 -26.78 -10.47 -16.06
N PRO A 214 -26.69 -9.23 -15.56
CA PRO A 214 -25.79 -8.21 -16.11
C PRO A 214 -24.33 -8.66 -16.19
N ALA A 215 -23.63 -8.27 -17.26
CA ALA A 215 -22.25 -8.69 -17.49
C ALA A 215 -21.29 -8.28 -16.36
N ALA A 216 -21.52 -7.11 -15.74
CA ALA A 216 -20.73 -6.65 -14.60
C ALA A 216 -20.87 -7.60 -13.39
N LEU A 217 -22.10 -8.05 -13.09
CA LEU A 217 -22.34 -9.02 -12.03
C LEU A 217 -21.79 -10.41 -12.37
N GLN A 218 -21.82 -10.81 -13.65
CA GLN A 218 -21.17 -12.06 -14.08
C GLN A 218 -19.65 -12.03 -13.85
N ALA A 219 -18.98 -10.95 -14.28
CA ALA A 219 -17.54 -10.76 -14.09
C ALA A 219 -17.17 -10.78 -12.61
N PHE A 220 -17.88 -10.00 -11.79
CA PHE A 220 -17.68 -9.94 -10.35
C PHE A 220 -17.88 -11.30 -9.69
N SER A 221 -18.90 -12.05 -10.09
CA SER A 221 -19.17 -13.38 -9.53
C SER A 221 -18.08 -14.38 -9.91
N LEU A 222 -17.55 -14.31 -11.14
CA LEU A 222 -16.43 -15.14 -11.58
C LEU A 222 -15.16 -14.84 -10.79
N GLU A 223 -14.77 -13.57 -10.69
CA GLU A 223 -13.61 -13.13 -9.92
C GLU A 223 -13.75 -13.50 -8.44
N TYR A 224 -14.94 -13.29 -7.86
CA TYR A 224 -15.27 -13.69 -6.49
C TYR A 224 -15.03 -15.19 -6.23
N ALA A 225 -15.42 -16.03 -7.19
CA ALA A 225 -15.23 -17.48 -7.13
C ALA A 225 -13.75 -17.86 -7.30
N MET A 226 -13.05 -17.23 -8.24
CA MET A 226 -11.63 -17.47 -8.50
C MET A 226 -10.74 -17.06 -7.32
N LEU A 227 -11.00 -15.92 -6.67
CA LEU A 227 -10.29 -15.48 -5.46
C LEU A 227 -10.36 -16.51 -4.31
N ARG A 228 -11.40 -17.36 -4.31
CA ARG A 228 -11.62 -18.39 -3.28
C ARG A 228 -11.10 -19.76 -3.69
N ASP A 229 -10.69 -19.93 -4.94
CA ASP A 229 -10.14 -21.18 -5.45
C ASP A 229 -8.61 -21.07 -5.51
N ARG A 230 -7.95 -21.88 -4.67
CA ARG A 230 -6.48 -21.92 -4.52
C ARG A 230 -5.69 -22.19 -5.81
N ARG A 231 -6.35 -22.65 -6.89
CA ARG A 231 -5.71 -22.89 -8.19
C ARG A 231 -5.30 -21.59 -8.87
N PHE A 232 -6.02 -20.51 -8.63
CA PHE A 232 -5.83 -19.24 -9.28
C PHE A 232 -5.11 -18.26 -8.35
N ASP A 233 -4.28 -17.42 -8.95
CA ASP A 233 -3.70 -16.25 -8.30
C ASP A 233 -4.06 -15.02 -9.12
N GLU A 234 -4.43 -13.94 -8.43
CA GLU A 234 -4.62 -12.63 -9.07
C GLU A 234 -3.23 -11.98 -9.12
N VAL A 235 -2.79 -11.58 -10.30
CA VAL A 235 -1.40 -11.13 -10.53
C VAL A 235 -1.34 -9.79 -11.23
N GLY A 236 -2.47 -9.10 -11.36
CA GLY A 236 -2.59 -7.84 -12.06
C GLY A 236 -2.16 -6.65 -11.20
N PRO A 237 -1.81 -5.52 -11.85
CA PRO A 237 -1.70 -4.25 -11.16
C PRO A 237 -3.07 -3.80 -10.65
N ALA A 238 -3.09 -2.88 -9.67
CA ALA A 238 -4.32 -2.29 -9.16
C ALA A 238 -5.23 -1.79 -10.30
N GLY A 239 -6.50 -2.20 -10.26
CA GLY A 239 -7.51 -1.88 -11.27
C GLY A 239 -7.55 -2.83 -12.48
N GLN A 240 -6.68 -3.83 -12.57
CA GLN A 240 -6.71 -4.83 -13.65
C GLN A 240 -6.77 -6.25 -13.07
N ALA A 241 -7.89 -6.95 -13.27
CA ALA A 241 -8.02 -8.34 -12.88
C ALA A 241 -7.32 -9.25 -13.89
N LEU A 242 -6.07 -9.61 -13.59
CA LEU A 242 -5.28 -10.57 -14.36
C LEU A 242 -5.04 -11.83 -13.53
N TRP A 243 -5.28 -12.98 -14.13
CA TRP A 243 -5.28 -14.26 -13.43
C TRP A 243 -4.19 -15.19 -13.93
N TYR A 244 -3.57 -15.92 -13.01
CA TYR A 244 -2.55 -16.90 -13.29
C TYR A 244 -2.86 -18.25 -12.64
N LEU A 245 -2.37 -19.35 -13.22
CA LEU A 245 -2.38 -20.65 -12.53
C LEU A 245 -1.24 -20.73 -11.54
N ARG A 246 -1.60 -20.80 -10.26
CA ARG A 246 -0.65 -20.85 -9.16
C ARG A 246 0.34 -22.00 -9.29
N ALA A 247 -0.11 -23.17 -9.76
CA ALA A 247 0.76 -24.33 -9.96
C ALA A 247 1.84 -24.13 -11.04
N MET A 248 1.67 -23.15 -11.93
CA MET A 248 2.58 -22.83 -13.03
C MET A 248 3.41 -21.56 -12.77
N GLU A 249 3.25 -20.94 -11.61
CA GLU A 249 4.11 -19.84 -11.21
C GLU A 249 5.57 -20.29 -11.11
N PRO A 250 6.55 -19.42 -11.42
CA PRO A 250 7.95 -19.75 -11.23
C PRO A 250 8.24 -20.10 -9.76
N GLN A 251 9.18 -21.03 -9.53
CA GLN A 251 9.54 -21.46 -8.18
C GLN A 251 9.98 -20.30 -7.27
N GLY A 252 10.67 -19.29 -7.82
CA GLY A 252 11.08 -18.10 -7.09
C GLY A 252 9.95 -17.12 -6.76
N VAL A 253 8.73 -17.34 -7.25
CA VAL A 253 7.51 -16.62 -6.86
C VAL A 253 6.79 -17.42 -5.77
N LEU A 254 6.64 -18.73 -5.97
CA LEU A 254 6.02 -19.64 -5.00
C LEU A 254 6.75 -19.72 -3.66
N GLU A 255 8.09 -19.68 -3.69
CA GLU A 255 8.92 -19.72 -2.50
C GLU A 255 10.04 -18.68 -2.56
N ILE A 256 10.24 -17.98 -1.44
CA ILE A 256 11.40 -17.09 -1.27
C ILE A 256 12.69 -17.90 -1.50
N PRO A 257 13.57 -17.49 -2.45
CA PRO A 257 14.85 -18.15 -2.69
C PRO A 257 15.66 -18.27 -1.41
N ARG A 258 16.29 -19.44 -1.19
CA ARG A 258 17.04 -19.73 0.04
C ARG A 258 18.08 -18.66 0.41
N LEU A 259 18.69 -18.05 -0.60
CA LEU A 259 19.72 -17.02 -0.40
C LEU A 259 19.16 -15.68 0.10
N LEU A 260 17.88 -15.40 -0.19
CA LEU A 260 17.16 -14.19 0.23
C LEU A 260 16.41 -14.38 1.56
N ARG A 261 16.22 -15.62 2.03
CA ARG A 261 15.57 -15.90 3.32
C ARG A 261 16.38 -15.28 4.46
N TYR A 262 15.84 -14.18 5.01
CA TYR A 262 16.38 -13.51 6.18
C TYR A 262 15.72 -14.01 7.46
N VAL A 263 16.53 -14.32 8.47
CA VAL A 263 16.07 -14.59 9.83
C VAL A 263 16.42 -13.39 10.71
N PRO A 264 15.43 -12.71 11.32
CA PRO A 264 15.65 -11.52 12.13
C PRO A 264 16.78 -11.69 13.14
N THR A 265 17.80 -10.83 13.01
CA THR A 265 18.96 -10.82 13.92
C THR A 265 18.80 -9.69 14.92
N SER A 266 18.78 -10.01 16.22
CA SER A 266 18.72 -9.01 17.27
C SER A 266 20.03 -8.25 17.37
N TYR A 267 19.97 -6.92 17.45
CA TYR A 267 21.12 -6.07 17.74
C TYR A 267 20.68 -4.84 18.54
N ASN A 268 21.64 -4.13 19.14
CA ASN A 268 21.33 -2.89 19.84
C ASN A 268 21.17 -1.73 18.84
N ARG A 269 19.92 -1.40 18.51
CA ARG A 269 19.57 -0.32 17.58
C ARG A 269 20.09 1.05 17.98
N THR A 270 20.30 1.31 19.28
CA THR A 270 20.81 2.61 19.76
C THR A 270 22.25 2.88 19.35
N LEU A 271 22.99 1.85 18.93
CA LEU A 271 24.35 1.99 18.40
C LEU A 271 24.37 2.47 16.95
N VAL A 272 23.29 2.27 16.19
CA VAL A 272 23.22 2.60 14.76
C VAL A 272 22.61 4.00 14.61
N ASP A 273 23.46 5.00 14.44
CA ASP A 273 23.05 6.39 14.26
C ASP A 273 22.58 6.69 12.81
N VAL A 274 22.16 7.93 12.55
CA VAL A 274 21.67 8.35 11.23
C VAL A 274 22.75 8.22 10.16
N ALA A 275 24.03 8.45 10.49
CA ALA A 275 25.12 8.31 9.52
C ALA A 275 25.31 6.85 9.10
N ALA A 276 25.23 5.92 10.06
CA ALA A 276 25.27 4.48 9.85
C ALA A 276 24.08 3.98 9.00
N LEU A 277 22.87 4.49 9.25
CA LEU A 277 21.68 4.19 8.44
C LEU A 277 21.85 4.70 7.00
N ASN A 278 22.30 5.94 6.80
CA ASN A 278 22.54 6.48 5.47
C ASN A 278 23.60 5.67 4.71
N ALA A 279 24.64 5.19 5.40
CA ALA A 279 25.63 4.28 4.81
C ALA A 279 25.02 2.91 4.43
N ALA A 280 24.07 2.39 5.22
CA ALA A 280 23.34 1.17 4.90
C ALA A 280 22.47 1.35 3.64
N LEU A 281 21.82 2.50 3.48
CA LEU A 281 20.96 2.78 2.32
C LEU A 281 21.75 2.76 0.99
N GLN A 282 23.03 3.15 1.00
CA GLN A 282 23.90 3.07 -0.19
C GLN A 282 24.14 1.64 -0.69
N ILE A 283 23.89 0.63 0.14
CA ILE A 283 24.02 -0.79 -0.23
C ILE A 283 22.81 -1.26 -1.05
N GLN A 284 21.68 -0.55 -0.96
CA GLN A 284 20.43 -0.86 -1.66
C GLN A 284 19.92 -2.28 -1.37
N ASP A 285 20.02 -2.68 -0.10
CA ASP A 285 19.47 -3.94 0.40
C ASP A 285 17.99 -3.77 0.80
N GLU A 286 17.14 -4.75 0.49
CA GLU A 286 15.69 -4.69 0.74
C GLU A 286 15.29 -4.74 2.23
N TRP A 287 16.25 -5.09 3.10
CA TRP A 287 16.10 -5.08 4.56
C TRP A 287 16.87 -3.93 5.22
N ALA A 288 17.37 -2.96 4.45
CA ALA A 288 17.98 -1.76 5.01
C ALA A 288 16.93 -0.92 5.79
N GLU A 289 17.37 -0.31 6.90
CA GLU A 289 16.52 0.53 7.73
C GLU A 289 16.62 2.00 7.32
N TYR A 290 15.47 2.67 7.28
CA TYR A 290 15.37 4.08 6.90
C TYR A 290 15.30 4.96 8.16
N PRO A 291 15.95 6.14 8.16
CA PRO A 291 15.94 7.06 9.29
C PRO A 291 14.58 7.71 9.54
N SER A 292 13.76 7.91 8.49
CA SER A 292 12.37 8.38 8.60
C SER A 292 11.51 7.85 7.43
N GLU A 293 10.20 7.65 7.65
CA GLU A 293 9.25 7.27 6.58
C GLU A 293 8.85 8.46 5.70
N SER A 294 8.99 9.69 6.21
CA SER A 294 8.51 10.93 5.59
C SER A 294 9.45 11.55 4.54
N GLU A 295 10.64 10.98 4.34
CA GLU A 295 11.69 11.50 3.44
C GLU A 295 11.93 10.61 2.21
N MET A 296 11.00 9.72 1.88
CA MET A 296 11.07 8.89 0.67
C MET A 296 10.72 9.72 -0.57
N GLU A 297 11.67 10.54 -1.03
CA GLU A 297 11.57 11.20 -2.32
C GLU A 297 11.78 10.19 -3.46
N ARG A 298 11.00 10.35 -4.54
CA ARG A 298 11.19 9.54 -5.74
C ARG A 298 12.56 9.85 -6.35
N GLY A 299 13.41 8.84 -6.49
CA GLY A 299 14.67 8.98 -7.21
C GLY A 299 14.43 9.36 -8.68
N GLU A 300 15.34 10.15 -9.25
CA GLU A 300 15.33 10.43 -10.69
C GLU A 300 15.60 9.13 -11.48
N GLU A 301 14.80 8.88 -12.51
CA GLU A 301 15.03 7.76 -13.42
C GLU A 301 16.16 8.08 -14.41
N PRO A 302 17.01 7.10 -14.79
CA PRO A 302 16.96 5.69 -14.40
C PRO A 302 17.50 5.44 -12.99
N ILE A 303 16.88 4.51 -12.26
CA ILE A 303 17.35 4.04 -10.96
C ILE A 303 18.44 2.99 -11.17
N THR A 304 19.65 3.26 -10.67
CA THR A 304 20.78 2.32 -10.76
C THR A 304 20.90 1.46 -9.50
N VAL A 305 21.06 0.15 -9.69
CA VAL A 305 21.32 -0.82 -8.64
C VAL A 305 22.68 -1.48 -8.82
N ALA A 306 23.46 -1.57 -7.73
CA ALA A 306 24.64 -2.43 -7.69
C ALA A 306 24.23 -3.86 -7.27
N LEU A 307 24.38 -4.82 -8.19
CA LEU A 307 23.80 -6.16 -8.03
C LEU A 307 24.48 -6.96 -6.90
N LEU A 308 23.79 -7.15 -5.78
CA LEU A 308 24.29 -7.96 -4.66
C LEU A 308 24.30 -9.46 -5.01
N TYR A 309 25.21 -10.23 -4.39
CA TYR A 309 25.36 -11.67 -4.67
C TYR A 309 24.07 -12.50 -4.50
N PRO A 310 23.29 -12.38 -3.41
CA PRO A 310 22.06 -13.16 -3.25
C PRO A 310 21.08 -12.95 -4.41
N HIS A 311 21.02 -11.73 -4.93
CA HIS A 311 20.16 -11.30 -6.02
C HIS A 311 20.67 -11.79 -7.38
N TRP A 312 21.96 -11.63 -7.66
CA TRP A 312 22.61 -12.21 -8.84
C TRP A 312 22.42 -13.73 -8.92
N ARG A 313 22.66 -14.42 -7.80
CA ARG A 313 22.59 -15.88 -7.72
C ARG A 313 21.16 -16.38 -7.94
N SER A 314 20.17 -15.67 -7.39
CA SER A 314 18.74 -16.00 -7.47
C SER A 314 18.04 -15.46 -8.73
N GLY A 315 18.67 -14.59 -9.52
CA GLY A 315 18.05 -13.97 -10.70
C GLY A 315 16.95 -12.97 -10.33
N THR A 316 17.23 -12.16 -9.30
CA THR A 316 16.26 -11.23 -8.70
C THR A 316 16.88 -9.84 -8.51
N LEU A 317 16.06 -8.83 -8.25
CA LEU A 317 16.47 -7.52 -7.73
C LEU A 317 15.90 -7.27 -6.33
N PRO A 318 16.58 -6.50 -5.47
CA PRO A 318 16.01 -6.06 -4.20
C PRO A 318 14.83 -5.11 -4.44
N LEU A 319 13.74 -5.27 -3.71
CA LEU A 319 12.61 -4.33 -3.73
C LEU A 319 12.79 -3.32 -2.59
N THR A 320 13.76 -2.41 -2.76
CA THR A 320 13.91 -1.25 -1.85
C THR A 320 12.76 -0.28 -2.05
N PRO A 321 12.43 0.59 -1.07
CA PRO A 321 11.46 1.66 -1.24
C PRO A 321 11.60 2.49 -2.52
N ASP A 322 12.82 2.82 -2.95
CA ASP A 322 13.05 3.59 -4.18
C ASP A 322 12.69 2.77 -5.42
N LEU A 323 13.13 1.51 -5.46
CA LEU A 323 12.82 0.57 -6.55
C LEU A 323 11.34 0.22 -6.59
N ALA A 324 10.69 0.09 -5.44
CA ALA A 324 9.28 -0.26 -5.33
C ALA A 324 8.36 0.73 -6.04
N GLN A 325 8.79 1.99 -6.19
CA GLN A 325 8.03 3.02 -6.92
C GLN A 325 8.04 2.83 -8.44
N LEU A 326 9.01 2.07 -8.99
CA LEU A 326 9.03 1.73 -10.42
C LEU A 326 8.06 0.61 -10.76
N PHE A 327 7.79 -0.29 -9.82
CA PHE A 327 7.02 -1.49 -10.12
C PHE A 327 5.53 -1.25 -9.87
N PRO A 328 4.66 -1.92 -10.64
CA PRO A 328 3.23 -1.89 -10.38
C PRO A 328 2.93 -2.36 -8.95
N THR A 329 1.89 -1.78 -8.36
CA THR A 329 1.38 -2.19 -7.05
C THR A 329 0.03 -2.87 -7.20
N ALA A 330 -0.30 -3.73 -6.25
CA ALA A 330 -1.58 -4.41 -6.16
C ALA A 330 -2.11 -4.29 -4.73
N ARG A 331 -3.44 -4.31 -4.60
CA ARG A 331 -4.13 -4.17 -3.30
C ARG A 331 -4.31 -5.51 -2.60
N LEU A 332 -4.56 -6.57 -3.36
CA LEU A 332 -4.99 -7.87 -2.83
C LEU A 332 -3.92 -8.95 -2.94
N THR A 333 -3.08 -8.90 -3.98
CA THR A 333 -2.06 -9.92 -4.23
C THR A 333 -0.66 -9.53 -3.74
N ASP A 334 0.08 -10.54 -3.29
CA ASP A 334 1.50 -10.46 -2.97
C ASP A 334 2.40 -10.58 -4.21
N HIS A 335 1.84 -11.10 -5.31
CA HIS A 335 2.56 -11.41 -6.55
C HIS A 335 2.00 -10.59 -7.70
N ILE A 336 2.84 -9.79 -8.34
CA ILE A 336 2.40 -8.95 -9.47
C ILE A 336 3.23 -9.30 -10.67
N ARG A 337 2.58 -9.70 -11.77
CA ARG A 337 3.24 -10.00 -13.02
C ARG A 337 3.32 -8.75 -13.88
N PHE A 338 4.48 -8.52 -14.45
CA PHE A 338 4.73 -7.42 -15.37
C PHE A 338 5.72 -7.88 -16.45
N THR A 339 6.07 -6.98 -17.37
CA THR A 339 6.99 -7.29 -18.47
C THR A 339 8.29 -6.52 -18.33
N PHE A 340 9.41 -7.22 -18.33
CA PHE A 340 10.71 -6.62 -18.56
C PHE A 340 10.94 -6.41 -20.06
N VAL A 341 11.64 -5.33 -20.40
CA VAL A 341 12.14 -5.03 -21.74
C VAL A 341 13.65 -4.85 -21.63
N ASP A 342 14.42 -5.63 -22.39
CA ASP A 342 15.85 -5.40 -22.50
C ASP A 342 16.10 -4.07 -23.23
N GLY A 343 16.79 -3.12 -22.60
CA GLY A 343 17.08 -1.81 -23.17
C GLY A 343 18.05 -1.84 -24.36
N GLU A 344 18.82 -2.92 -24.54
CA GLU A 344 19.77 -3.10 -25.66
C GLU A 344 19.11 -3.80 -26.85
N THR A 345 18.34 -4.85 -26.61
CA THR A 345 17.76 -5.67 -27.70
C THR A 345 16.28 -5.38 -27.99
N GLY A 346 15.55 -4.82 -27.01
CA GLY A 346 14.09 -4.67 -27.04
C GLY A 346 13.33 -5.96 -26.72
N ASP A 347 14.02 -7.05 -26.35
CA ASP A 347 13.38 -8.32 -26.05
C ASP A 347 12.50 -8.21 -24.80
N LYS A 348 11.27 -8.73 -24.91
CA LYS A 348 10.31 -8.73 -23.80
C LYS A 348 10.33 -10.08 -23.08
N PHE A 349 10.38 -10.06 -21.75
CA PHE A 349 10.35 -11.28 -20.93
C PHE A 349 9.62 -11.03 -19.60
N PRO A 350 9.07 -12.08 -18.95
CA PRO A 350 8.21 -11.88 -17.79
C PRO A 350 9.01 -11.52 -16.53
N GLY A 351 8.48 -10.56 -15.79
CA GLY A 351 8.93 -10.16 -14.45
C GLY A 351 7.84 -10.39 -13.40
N TRP A 352 8.26 -10.60 -12.16
CA TRP A 352 7.37 -10.81 -11.02
C TRP A 352 7.80 -9.99 -9.82
N VAL A 353 6.92 -9.16 -9.28
CA VAL A 353 7.12 -8.52 -7.98
C VAL A 353 6.64 -9.49 -6.92
N VAL A 354 7.48 -9.81 -5.94
CA VAL A 354 7.13 -10.65 -4.78
C VAL A 354 7.21 -9.78 -3.53
N ARG A 355 6.09 -9.16 -3.15
CA ARG A 355 6.06 -8.14 -2.08
C ARG A 355 6.37 -8.73 -0.71
N SER A 356 5.80 -9.89 -0.40
CA SER A 356 6.04 -10.64 0.84
C SER A 356 7.53 -10.98 1.04
N GLY A 357 8.23 -11.24 -0.07
CA GLY A 357 9.67 -11.53 -0.10
C GLY A 357 10.57 -10.30 -0.27
N ARG A 358 10.01 -9.14 -0.64
CA ARG A 358 10.73 -7.89 -0.95
C ARG A 358 11.75 -8.02 -2.10
N TYR A 359 11.39 -8.72 -3.17
CA TYR A 359 12.24 -8.80 -4.36
C TYR A 359 11.43 -8.84 -5.65
N VAL A 360 12.13 -8.62 -6.75
CA VAL A 360 11.62 -8.78 -8.12
C VAL A 360 12.32 -9.97 -8.75
N TYR A 361 11.57 -10.90 -9.35
CA TYR A 361 12.06 -12.14 -9.96
C TYR A 361 11.93 -12.11 -11.49
N GLY A 362 12.81 -12.84 -12.18
CA GLY A 362 12.72 -13.06 -13.63
C GLY A 362 14.02 -12.76 -14.40
N LEU A 363 15.10 -12.38 -13.72
CA LEU A 363 16.31 -11.83 -14.36
C LEU A 363 17.44 -12.84 -14.55
N LYS A 364 17.25 -14.12 -14.16
CA LYS A 364 18.34 -15.11 -14.20
C LYS A 364 18.91 -15.34 -15.60
N GLY A 365 18.03 -15.50 -16.59
CA GLY A 365 18.42 -15.67 -18.00
C GLY A 365 19.15 -14.43 -18.49
N TRP A 366 18.53 -13.26 -18.30
CA TRP A 366 19.10 -11.96 -18.66
C TRP A 366 20.50 -11.71 -18.07
N TYR A 367 20.71 -12.00 -16.77
CA TYR A 367 22.04 -11.89 -16.15
C TYR A 367 23.10 -12.78 -16.81
N THR A 368 22.69 -13.97 -17.24
CA THR A 368 23.58 -14.94 -17.89
C THR A 368 23.94 -14.46 -19.29
N ASP A 369 22.96 -14.01 -20.06
CA ASP A 369 23.13 -13.53 -21.43
C ASP A 369 23.95 -12.23 -21.48
N SER A 370 23.72 -11.31 -20.53
CA SER A 370 24.49 -10.07 -20.40
C SER A 370 25.82 -10.23 -19.65
N HIS A 371 26.18 -11.44 -19.22
CA HIS A 371 27.43 -11.76 -18.53
C HIS A 371 27.65 -10.93 -17.24
N LEU A 372 26.58 -10.67 -16.49
CA LEU A 372 26.65 -9.88 -15.26
C LEU A 372 27.34 -10.65 -14.14
N ILE A 373 28.01 -9.90 -13.28
CA ILE A 373 28.67 -10.38 -12.06
C ILE A 373 28.07 -9.69 -10.83
N PRO A 374 28.29 -10.22 -9.61
CA PRO A 374 28.05 -9.45 -8.39
C PRO A 374 28.80 -8.11 -8.45
N GLY A 375 28.08 -7.03 -8.13
CA GLY A 375 28.53 -5.65 -8.21
C GLY A 375 28.26 -4.95 -9.54
N ALA A 376 27.80 -5.66 -10.58
CA ALA A 376 27.40 -5.05 -11.85
C ALA A 376 26.31 -3.99 -11.65
N TYR A 377 26.37 -2.89 -12.41
CA TYR A 377 25.32 -1.89 -12.42
C TYR A 377 24.18 -2.30 -13.35
N VAL A 378 22.96 -2.25 -12.82
CA VAL A 378 21.70 -2.45 -13.55
C VAL A 378 20.89 -1.17 -13.44
N ASP A 379 20.56 -0.58 -14.58
CA ASP A 379 19.71 0.61 -14.66
C ASP A 379 18.26 0.19 -14.96
N LEU A 380 17.31 0.77 -14.23
CA LEU A 380 15.88 0.51 -14.35
C LEU A 380 15.09 1.79 -14.58
N GLN A 381 14.11 1.74 -15.46
CA GLN A 381 13.18 2.83 -15.73
C GLN A 381 11.86 2.30 -16.25
N HIS A 382 10.82 3.12 -16.24
CA HIS A 382 9.56 2.78 -16.89
C HIS A 382 9.75 2.63 -18.40
N GLY A 383 9.06 1.67 -18.99
CA GLY A 383 8.91 1.57 -20.44
C GLY A 383 7.82 2.49 -20.98
N GLU A 384 7.69 2.52 -22.30
CA GLU A 384 6.65 3.33 -22.98
C GLU A 384 5.24 2.78 -22.73
N GLU A 385 5.11 1.47 -22.56
CA GLU A 385 3.85 0.78 -22.29
C GLU A 385 3.63 0.63 -20.78
N LEU A 386 2.39 0.81 -20.32
CA LEU A 386 2.03 0.55 -18.92
C LEU A 386 2.34 -0.90 -18.53
N GLY A 387 2.90 -1.10 -17.33
CA GLY A 387 3.29 -2.44 -16.86
C GLY A 387 4.57 -2.99 -17.53
N THR A 388 5.32 -2.15 -18.25
CA THR A 388 6.63 -2.51 -18.77
C THR A 388 7.75 -1.77 -18.05
N ILE A 389 8.83 -2.49 -17.75
CA ILE A 389 10.03 -1.96 -17.08
C ILE A 389 11.23 -2.24 -17.98
N VAL A 390 11.97 -1.19 -18.35
CA VAL A 390 13.19 -1.33 -19.14
C VAL A 390 14.34 -1.63 -18.19
N VAL A 391 15.09 -2.68 -18.50
CA VAL A 391 16.32 -3.05 -17.78
C VAL A 391 17.52 -2.89 -18.70
N HIS A 392 18.55 -2.26 -18.19
CA HIS A 392 19.77 -1.98 -18.96
C HIS A 392 21.01 -2.36 -18.15
N ALA A 393 21.91 -3.11 -18.78
CA ALA A 393 23.22 -3.41 -18.25
C ALA A 393 24.24 -2.42 -18.84
N ARG A 394 25.11 -1.85 -18.01
CA ARG A 394 26.18 -0.96 -18.50
C ARG A 394 27.31 -1.76 -19.14
N LEU A 395 27.12 -2.25 -20.36
CA LEU A 395 28.07 -3.12 -21.04
C LEU A 395 29.35 -2.37 -21.45
N LEU A 396 30.50 -3.03 -21.25
CA LEU A 396 31.79 -2.56 -21.73
C LEU A 396 31.97 -2.95 -23.19
N ARG A 397 32.55 -2.05 -24.00
CA ARG A 397 32.86 -2.30 -25.43
C ARG A 397 33.69 -3.56 -25.69
N SER A 398 34.46 -4.01 -24.70
CA SER A 398 35.30 -5.21 -24.81
C SER A 398 35.54 -5.80 -23.42
N LYS A 399 35.69 -7.13 -23.36
CA LYS A 399 36.08 -7.87 -22.16
C LYS A 399 37.34 -7.25 -21.54
N ARG A 400 37.26 -6.89 -20.26
CA ARG A 400 38.41 -6.46 -19.46
C ARG A 400 38.75 -7.52 -18.42
N GLY A 401 40.04 -7.63 -18.10
CA GLY A 401 40.50 -8.46 -16.99
C GLY A 401 40.85 -7.53 -15.84
N GLU A 402 39.89 -7.31 -14.94
CA GLU A 402 40.02 -6.41 -13.78
C GLU A 402 40.49 -7.17 -12.55
N TRP A 403 41.11 -6.48 -11.61
CA TRP A 403 41.57 -7.08 -10.36
C TRP A 403 40.46 -7.03 -9.32
N LEU A 404 39.80 -8.16 -9.09
CA LEU A 404 38.72 -8.27 -8.11
C LEU A 404 39.17 -9.08 -6.90
N ARG A 405 38.55 -8.80 -5.74
CA ARG A 405 38.63 -9.68 -4.58
C ARG A 405 37.84 -10.95 -4.91
N ALA A 406 38.53 -12.06 -5.03
CA ALA A 406 37.95 -13.35 -5.32
C ALA A 406 37.93 -14.22 -4.06
N ILE A 407 36.84 -14.95 -3.87
CA ILE A 407 36.72 -15.92 -2.80
C ILE A 407 37.23 -17.29 -3.29
N THR A 408 38.12 -17.89 -2.51
CA THR A 408 38.52 -19.30 -2.68
C THR A 408 37.97 -20.09 -1.51
N VAL A 409 37.22 -21.14 -1.82
CA VAL A 409 36.52 -21.98 -0.83
C VAL A 409 37.34 -23.22 -0.51
N GLY A 410 37.62 -23.43 0.78
CA GLY A 410 38.14 -24.67 1.35
C GLY A 410 37.02 -25.52 1.95
N GLU A 411 37.36 -26.52 2.77
CA GLU A 411 36.35 -27.41 3.36
C GLU A 411 35.45 -26.69 4.37
N ASP A 412 36.03 -26.01 5.37
CA ASP A 412 35.30 -25.21 6.38
C ASP A 412 35.88 -23.79 6.53
N THR A 413 36.66 -23.37 5.55
CA THR A 413 37.37 -22.10 5.52
C THR A 413 37.22 -21.46 4.15
N PHE A 414 37.50 -20.16 4.09
CA PHE A 414 37.66 -19.44 2.85
C PHE A 414 38.86 -18.50 2.99
N SER A 415 39.43 -18.13 1.86
CA SER A 415 40.42 -17.05 1.77
C SER A 415 40.00 -16.07 0.69
N LEU A 416 40.40 -14.82 0.85
CA LEU A 416 40.23 -13.80 -0.18
C LEU A 416 41.57 -13.49 -0.83
N GLU A 417 41.57 -13.41 -2.16
CA GLU A 417 42.75 -13.01 -2.93
C GLU A 417 42.36 -12.03 -4.03
N VAL A 418 43.29 -11.15 -4.39
CA VAL A 418 43.10 -10.25 -5.52
C VAL A 418 43.55 -10.95 -6.79
N THR A 419 42.61 -11.32 -7.65
CA THR A 419 42.88 -12.05 -8.89
C THR A 419 42.30 -11.34 -10.09
N ARG A 420 42.86 -11.64 -11.26
CA ARG A 420 42.40 -11.06 -12.52
C ARG A 420 41.13 -11.79 -12.98
N TYR A 421 40.00 -11.10 -12.90
CA TYR A 421 38.68 -11.63 -13.22
C TYR A 421 38.14 -11.01 -14.52
N PRO A 422 37.52 -11.80 -15.41
CA PRO A 422 36.91 -11.27 -16.62
C PRO A 422 35.61 -10.52 -16.31
N VAL A 423 35.48 -9.30 -16.83
CA VAL A 423 34.29 -8.45 -16.68
C VAL A 423 33.84 -7.87 -18.01
N PHE A 424 32.52 -7.79 -18.16
CA PHE A 424 31.83 -7.37 -19.38
C PHE A 424 30.95 -6.15 -19.18
N CYS A 425 30.75 -5.71 -17.93
CA CYS A 425 29.90 -4.58 -17.57
C CYS A 425 30.65 -3.66 -16.59
N GLU A 426 30.18 -2.42 -16.47
CA GLU A 426 30.56 -1.53 -15.37
C GLU A 426 30.04 -2.11 -14.04
N PHE A 427 30.79 -1.86 -12.96
CA PHE A 427 30.49 -2.40 -11.65
C PHE A 427 30.93 -1.46 -10.53
N SER A 428 30.35 -1.64 -9.35
CA SER A 428 30.79 -1.00 -8.13
C SER A 428 32.04 -1.69 -7.58
N GLU A 429 33.15 -0.97 -7.49
CA GLU A 429 34.38 -1.48 -6.90
C GLU A 429 34.20 -1.93 -5.44
N MET A 430 33.22 -1.39 -4.72
CA MET A 430 32.97 -1.76 -3.32
C MET A 430 32.17 -3.04 -3.19
N VAL A 431 31.34 -3.38 -4.18
CA VAL A 431 30.45 -4.55 -4.17
C VAL A 431 31.03 -5.72 -4.95
N ALA A 432 31.80 -5.44 -6.00
CA ALA A 432 32.25 -6.46 -6.95
C ALA A 432 33.19 -7.50 -6.33
N LEU A 433 32.86 -8.77 -6.62
CA LEU A 433 33.53 -9.96 -6.13
C LEU A 433 33.74 -10.97 -7.26
N GLY A 434 34.91 -11.58 -7.30
CA GLY A 434 35.21 -12.71 -8.17
C GLY A 434 34.71 -14.02 -7.55
N ILE A 435 33.82 -14.73 -8.25
CA ILE A 435 33.23 -15.98 -7.74
C ILE A 435 33.34 -17.04 -8.83
N SER A 436 34.39 -17.84 -8.75
CA SER A 436 34.67 -18.88 -9.75
C SER A 436 33.79 -20.12 -9.60
N ASP A 437 33.33 -20.42 -8.39
CA ASP A 437 32.50 -21.59 -8.06
C ASP A 437 31.39 -21.19 -7.07
N PRO A 438 30.23 -20.71 -7.59
CA PRO A 438 29.10 -20.33 -6.75
C PRO A 438 28.52 -21.50 -5.94
N GLU A 439 28.53 -22.73 -6.49
CA GLU A 439 28.07 -23.92 -5.80
C GLU A 439 28.91 -24.24 -4.54
N ALA A 440 30.23 -24.10 -4.63
CA ALA A 440 31.10 -24.27 -3.47
C ALA A 440 30.82 -23.23 -2.38
N VAL A 441 30.54 -21.98 -2.76
CA VAL A 441 30.13 -20.92 -1.83
C VAL A 441 28.81 -21.27 -1.14
N ASP A 442 27.83 -21.79 -1.89
CA ASP A 442 26.54 -22.21 -1.35
C ASP A 442 26.71 -23.33 -0.30
N VAL A 443 27.58 -24.32 -0.56
CA VAL A 443 27.93 -25.39 0.39
C VAL A 443 28.64 -24.85 1.64
N LEU A 444 29.62 -23.96 1.46
CA LEU A 444 30.33 -23.35 2.58
C LEU A 444 29.38 -22.54 3.48
N ARG A 445 28.46 -21.79 2.89
CA ARG A 445 27.42 -21.06 3.63
C ARG A 445 26.61 -21.97 4.54
N GLU A 446 26.19 -23.14 4.07
CA GLU A 446 25.46 -24.12 4.90
C GLU A 446 26.31 -24.61 6.08
N ARG A 447 27.60 -24.89 5.85
CA ARG A 447 28.53 -25.33 6.91
C ARG A 447 28.78 -24.25 7.96
N LEU A 448 28.83 -22.98 7.54
CA LEU A 448 29.08 -21.83 8.41
C LEU A 448 27.82 -21.31 9.12
N GLN A 449 26.64 -21.92 8.91
CA GLN A 449 25.38 -21.44 9.48
C GLN A 449 25.39 -21.33 11.01
N HIS A 450 26.15 -22.19 11.70
CA HIS A 450 26.20 -22.24 13.16
C HIS A 450 27.22 -21.26 13.79
N ARG A 451 28.09 -20.63 12.99
CA ARG A 451 29.04 -19.65 13.51
C ARG A 451 28.32 -18.39 13.99
N SER A 452 28.87 -17.66 14.97
CA SER A 452 28.30 -16.36 15.34
C SER A 452 28.52 -15.34 14.22
N LEU A 453 27.66 -14.33 14.15
CA LEU A 453 27.79 -13.26 13.16
C LEU A 453 29.09 -12.47 13.37
N GLU A 454 29.43 -12.21 14.64
CA GLU A 454 30.64 -11.53 15.08
C GLU A 454 31.90 -12.27 14.62
N SER A 455 31.93 -13.61 14.77
CA SER A 455 33.07 -14.42 14.36
C SER A 455 33.26 -14.41 12.84
N LEU A 456 32.17 -14.41 12.06
CA LEU A 456 32.24 -14.30 10.61
C LEU A 456 32.72 -12.92 10.17
N ILE A 457 32.19 -11.85 10.78
CA ILE A 457 32.62 -10.48 10.51
C ILE A 457 34.12 -10.33 10.81
N ASP A 458 34.59 -10.82 11.95
CA ASP A 458 36.01 -10.74 12.33
C ASP A 458 36.91 -11.46 11.32
N GLN A 459 36.54 -12.69 10.93
CA GLN A 459 37.28 -13.46 9.93
C GLN A 459 37.32 -12.75 8.57
N ILE A 460 36.18 -12.26 8.07
CA ILE A 460 36.11 -11.55 6.78
C ILE A 460 36.91 -10.25 6.85
N PHE A 461 36.82 -9.50 7.94
CA PHE A 461 37.52 -8.24 8.10
C PHE A 461 39.04 -8.45 8.04
N ARG A 462 39.56 -9.48 8.71
CA ARG A 462 40.98 -9.84 8.68
C ARG A 462 41.47 -10.24 7.29
N GLU A 463 40.67 -10.99 6.54
CA GLU A 463 40.99 -11.30 5.13
C GLU A 463 41.01 -10.02 4.28
N LEU A 464 40.02 -9.13 4.44
CA LEU A 464 39.92 -7.90 3.65
C LEU A 464 40.99 -6.85 3.99
N VAL A 465 41.37 -6.71 5.26
CA VAL A 465 42.32 -5.67 5.69
C VAL A 465 43.72 -5.92 5.12
N VAL A 466 44.10 -7.19 4.94
CA VAL A 466 45.39 -7.60 4.33
C VAL A 466 45.44 -7.27 2.84
N LEU A 467 44.30 -7.30 2.15
CA LEU A 467 44.18 -6.94 0.74
C LEU A 467 44.14 -5.42 0.52
N SER A 468 43.94 -4.63 1.57
CA SER A 468 43.84 -3.18 1.51
C SER A 468 45.20 -2.50 1.72
N MET A 469 45.63 -1.67 0.77
CA MET A 469 46.86 -0.89 0.91
C MET A 469 46.84 0.08 2.10
N GLN A 470 45.66 0.58 2.47
CA GLN A 470 45.47 1.53 3.57
C GLN A 470 45.19 0.83 4.91
N ARG A 471 45.20 -0.51 4.94
CA ARG A 471 44.75 -1.32 6.11
C ARG A 471 43.39 -0.86 6.64
N ALA A 472 42.50 -0.51 5.71
CA ALA A 472 41.15 -0.06 5.97
C ALA A 472 40.16 -0.79 5.07
N VAL A 473 38.99 -1.10 5.60
CA VAL A 473 37.92 -1.84 4.93
C VAL A 473 36.66 -0.97 4.90
N HIS A 474 36.07 -0.81 3.72
CA HIS A 474 34.79 -0.13 3.56
C HIS A 474 33.63 -1.05 3.98
N VAL A 475 32.62 -0.52 4.66
CA VAL A 475 31.49 -1.31 5.18
C VAL A 475 30.75 -2.07 4.07
N THR A 476 30.56 -1.46 2.89
CA THR A 476 29.92 -2.11 1.74
C THR A 476 30.70 -3.32 1.24
N THR A 477 32.04 -3.27 1.27
CA THR A 477 32.88 -4.40 0.85
C THR A 477 32.81 -5.54 1.85
N LEU A 478 32.90 -5.23 3.14
CA LEU A 478 32.67 -6.20 4.20
C LEU A 478 31.30 -6.86 4.07
N TYR A 479 30.25 -6.06 3.88
CA TYR A 479 28.88 -6.50 3.71
C TYR A 479 28.70 -7.41 2.49
N SER A 480 29.32 -7.05 1.35
CA SER A 480 29.19 -7.81 0.10
C SER A 480 29.80 -9.21 0.22
N VAL A 481 30.96 -9.33 0.89
CA VAL A 481 31.57 -10.64 1.18
C VAL A 481 30.74 -11.42 2.20
N LEU A 482 30.25 -10.76 3.25
CA LEU A 482 29.42 -11.41 4.26
C LEU A 482 28.15 -12.02 3.66
N ASN A 483 27.51 -11.33 2.71
CA ASN A 483 26.30 -11.83 2.06
C ASN A 483 26.52 -13.04 1.13
N LEU A 484 27.76 -13.38 0.80
CA LEU A 484 28.09 -14.69 0.23
C LEU A 484 27.78 -15.81 1.22
N LEU A 485 28.17 -15.60 2.48
CA LEU A 485 28.22 -16.63 3.52
C LEU A 485 27.01 -16.61 4.46
N ARG A 486 26.34 -15.45 4.61
CA ARG A 486 25.19 -15.28 5.49
C ARG A 486 24.31 -14.12 5.04
N ARG A 487 23.02 -14.38 4.86
CA ARG A 487 22.04 -13.32 4.61
C ARG A 487 21.78 -12.54 5.89
N VAL A 488 22.16 -11.27 5.90
CA VAL A 488 21.94 -10.34 7.02
C VAL A 488 21.77 -8.90 6.47
N PRO A 489 20.89 -8.07 7.05
CA PRO A 489 20.80 -6.67 6.68
C PRO A 489 22.06 -5.90 7.10
N PRO A 490 22.30 -4.70 6.53
CA PRO A 490 23.49 -3.92 6.87
C PRO A 490 23.57 -3.46 8.33
N ALA A 491 22.43 -3.17 8.98
CA ALA A 491 22.42 -2.55 10.30
C ALA A 491 23.04 -3.41 11.43
N PRO A 492 22.75 -4.72 11.54
CA PRO A 492 23.47 -5.60 12.47
C PRO A 492 24.99 -5.62 12.26
N VAL A 493 25.46 -5.57 11.01
CA VAL A 493 26.90 -5.54 10.70
C VAL A 493 27.53 -4.28 11.27
N GLN A 494 26.89 -3.14 11.07
CA GLN A 494 27.37 -1.86 11.59
C GLN A 494 27.32 -1.79 13.12
N ALA A 495 26.27 -2.33 13.75
CA ALA A 495 26.18 -2.42 15.20
C ALA A 495 27.33 -3.22 15.81
N ILE A 496 27.75 -4.32 15.16
CA ILE A 496 28.89 -5.13 15.60
C ILE A 496 30.20 -4.36 15.46
N LEU A 497 30.40 -3.63 14.35
CA LEU A 497 31.59 -2.79 14.16
C LEU A 497 31.67 -1.69 15.22
N ILE A 498 30.56 -1.03 15.52
CA ILE A 498 30.49 0.07 16.50
C ILE A 498 30.71 -0.44 17.94
N ALA A 499 30.20 -1.63 18.26
CA ALA A 499 30.35 -2.22 19.59
C ALA A 499 31.74 -2.84 19.83
N GLY A 500 32.40 -3.33 18.78
CA GLY A 500 33.67 -4.06 18.87
C GLY A 500 34.86 -3.14 19.12
N GLN A 501 35.58 -3.36 20.22
CA GLN A 501 36.77 -2.57 20.56
C GLN A 501 37.92 -2.76 19.57
N GLN A 502 37.94 -3.86 18.82
CA GLN A 502 38.96 -4.15 17.81
C GLN A 502 38.78 -3.34 16.51
N TYR A 503 37.65 -2.65 16.32
CA TYR A 503 37.37 -1.89 15.11
C TYR A 503 37.48 -0.39 15.38
N VAL A 504 38.17 0.33 14.50
CA VAL A 504 38.34 1.78 14.61
C VAL A 504 37.73 2.45 13.39
N SER A 505 36.76 3.34 13.58
CA SER A 505 36.14 4.10 12.49
C SER A 505 37.10 5.17 11.97
N LEU A 506 37.34 5.17 10.66
CA LEU A 506 38.18 6.15 9.95
C LEU A 506 37.36 7.23 9.23
N ARG A 507 36.04 7.30 9.49
CA ARG A 507 35.03 8.11 8.77
C ARG A 507 34.80 7.62 7.33
N ASN A 508 33.79 8.20 6.67
CA ASN A 508 33.36 7.85 5.31
C ASN A 508 33.15 6.33 5.12
N ASN A 509 32.59 5.68 6.15
CA ASN A 509 32.28 4.25 6.17
C ASN A 509 33.49 3.30 6.08
N TYR A 510 34.71 3.82 6.29
CA TYR A 510 35.92 3.01 6.42
C TYR A 510 36.21 2.67 7.88
N TRP A 511 36.72 1.46 8.08
CA TRP A 511 37.11 0.92 9.37
C TRP A 511 38.51 0.31 9.28
N SER A 512 39.31 0.43 10.33
CA SER A 512 40.56 -0.32 10.48
C SER A 512 40.46 -1.34 11.62
N TYR A 513 41.40 -2.27 11.63
CA TYR A 513 41.55 -3.26 12.69
C TYR A 513 42.63 -2.78 13.68
N GLN A 514 42.34 -2.74 14.97
CA GLN A 514 43.32 -2.41 16.00
C GLN A 514 44.31 -3.59 16.12
N GLU A 515 45.59 -3.37 15.80
CA GLU A 515 46.63 -4.36 16.09
C GLU A 515 46.66 -4.57 17.61
N MET A 516 46.39 -5.81 18.05
CA MET A 516 46.71 -6.18 19.43
C MET A 516 48.23 -6.24 19.50
N GLU A 517 48.85 -5.36 20.30
CA GLU A 517 50.24 -5.57 20.74
C GLU A 517 50.26 -6.91 21.50
N ASP A 518 50.97 -7.89 20.95
CA ASP A 518 51.25 -9.18 21.61
C ASP A 518 52.07 -9.01 22.89
#